data_AF-A0A4P6FNM5-F1
#
_entry.id   AF-A0A4P6FNM5-F1
#
_cell.length_a   1.000
_cell.length_b   1.000
_cell.length_c   1.000
_cell.angle_alpha   90.00
_cell.angle_beta   90.00
_cell.angle_gamma   90.00
#
_symmetry.space_group_name_H-M   'P 1'
#
loop_
_entity.id
_entity.type
_entity.pdbx_description
1 polymer ?
#
loop_
_entity_poly.entity_id
_entity_poly.type
_entity_poly.pdbx_seq_one_letter_code
_entity_poly.pdbx_strand_id
1 'polypeptide(L)'
;MSAAAATARLNWGRYLNSRGIWLLMLVAPIGARFWVPREDGTAMAVAVDGRLPVMTPAVVGLSLGVVVATSFLPIAWAYLRRNVTNVRAWQTEDVAAASSVEQTLGRFAADIAVLALMLAALTAAGCLLAWQTDDGGSPWVVAVTIWLIGFPPLVVLAGLRALVDSCNLTRGALGDVLFAVIWLVSLATPLAAGVRGTGTIDGLRDFAGFVRPLSSGEVGANHRLAVGVFPVSSGRVPVDVVAGLRSNGYVTSRLVWCTIGIGLAAVAGLLYRSPKAASQKAPKRSSGGAPGRAAAMARRSAQPWLGSLRSEAEGMVGGRRMLLVLASLAAAGALLDYRHFVSPAILLWLIFAVPREAGRWQSLSLRSLALTAGSAASGKWSAFIAAGALIPLLLSLPAAVGHGSVIPILLGLATGAAATSIGAGLAIVTRSAVVPRLALMVLWYAYFAS
;
A
#
# COMPACT_ATOMS: atom_id res chain seq x y z
N MET A 1 -18.82 21.17 -18.45
CA MET A 1 -18.11 20.47 -17.35
C MET A 1 -17.01 19.61 -17.99
N SER A 2 -15.74 19.80 -17.65
CA SER A 2 -14.65 19.04 -18.28
C SER A 2 -14.77 17.54 -17.99
N ALA A 3 -14.27 16.69 -18.88
CA ALA A 3 -14.32 15.25 -18.68
C ALA A 3 -13.58 14.80 -17.42
N ALA A 4 -12.44 15.44 -17.13
CA ALA A 4 -11.69 15.22 -15.89
C ALA A 4 -12.55 15.48 -14.64
N ALA A 5 -13.34 16.56 -14.61
CA ALA A 5 -14.23 16.87 -13.48
C ALA A 5 -15.37 15.84 -13.34
N ALA A 6 -15.93 15.36 -14.45
CA ALA A 6 -16.94 14.31 -14.43
C ALA A 6 -16.37 12.98 -13.88
N THR A 7 -15.18 12.58 -14.35
CA THR A 7 -14.48 11.39 -13.86
C THR A 7 -14.12 11.53 -12.38
N ALA A 8 -13.66 12.70 -11.94
CA ALA A 8 -13.37 12.97 -10.54
C ALA A 8 -14.61 12.79 -9.67
N ARG A 9 -15.74 13.41 -10.04
CA ARG A 9 -17.00 13.33 -9.29
C ARG A 9 -17.52 11.89 -9.16
N LEU A 10 -17.45 11.11 -10.24
CA LEU A 10 -17.88 9.71 -10.23
C LEU A 10 -17.02 8.85 -9.29
N ASN A 11 -15.69 9.00 -9.35
CA ASN A 11 -14.78 8.24 -8.49
C ASN A 11 -14.89 8.68 -7.03
N TRP A 12 -15.03 9.98 -6.78
CA TRP A 12 -15.31 10.54 -5.46
C TRP A 12 -16.55 9.92 -4.82
N GLY A 13 -17.68 9.87 -5.56
CA GLY A 13 -18.90 9.24 -5.08
C GLY A 13 -18.72 7.75 -4.75
N ARG A 14 -17.90 7.02 -5.53
CA ARG A 14 -17.56 5.62 -5.22
C ARG A 14 -16.76 5.47 -3.93
N TYR A 15 -15.81 6.37 -3.68
CA TYR A 15 -15.01 6.35 -2.47
C TYR A 15 -15.84 6.61 -1.22
N LEU A 16 -16.70 7.63 -1.25
CA LEU A 16 -17.59 7.97 -0.13
C LEU A 16 -18.57 6.84 0.22
N ASN A 17 -19.05 6.10 -0.80
CA ASN A 17 -19.96 4.98 -0.58
C ASN A 17 -19.26 3.70 -0.12
N SER A 18 -17.92 3.67 -0.08
CA SER A 18 -17.19 2.48 0.34
C SER A 18 -17.02 2.43 1.85
N ARG A 19 -17.39 1.30 2.47
CA ARG A 19 -17.16 1.04 3.90
C ARG A 19 -15.68 1.14 4.30
N GLY A 20 -14.76 0.95 3.36
CA GLY A 20 -13.33 1.08 3.60
C GLY A 20 -12.92 2.49 3.99
N ILE A 21 -13.66 3.54 3.57
CA ILE A 21 -13.30 4.92 3.92
C ILE A 21 -13.45 5.16 5.42
N TRP A 22 -14.47 4.57 6.06
CA TRP A 22 -14.70 4.67 7.49
C TRP A 22 -13.61 3.98 8.30
N LEU A 23 -13.15 2.80 7.86
CA LEU A 23 -12.01 2.12 8.48
C LEU A 23 -10.76 3.00 8.42
N LEU A 24 -10.51 3.59 7.26
CA LEU A 24 -9.32 4.39 7.04
C LEU A 24 -9.42 5.79 7.72
N MET A 25 -10.62 6.32 7.92
CA MET A 25 -10.89 7.46 8.81
C MET A 25 -10.62 7.11 10.29
N LEU A 26 -10.92 5.88 10.73
CA LEU A 26 -10.66 5.42 12.10
C LEU A 26 -9.16 5.19 12.38
N VAL A 27 -8.36 4.87 11.36
CA VAL A 27 -6.90 4.76 11.54
C VAL A 27 -6.31 6.09 12.03
N ALA A 28 -6.86 7.25 11.63
CA ALA A 28 -6.37 8.59 12.02
C ALA A 28 -6.38 8.83 13.54
N PRO A 29 -7.52 8.75 14.23
CA PRO A 29 -7.55 8.94 15.68
C PRO A 29 -6.82 7.83 16.45
N ILE A 30 -6.86 6.58 15.96
CA ILE A 30 -6.15 5.46 16.59
C ILE A 30 -4.63 5.69 16.51
N GLY A 31 -4.13 5.99 15.31
CA GLY A 31 -2.72 6.31 15.09
C GLY A 31 -2.29 7.51 15.93
N ALA A 32 -3.07 8.59 15.93
CA ALA A 32 -2.77 9.78 16.72
C ALA A 32 -2.61 9.47 18.23
N ARG A 33 -3.46 8.59 18.79
CA ARG A 33 -3.38 8.18 20.21
C ARG A 33 -2.08 7.45 20.55
N PHE A 34 -1.60 6.57 19.66
CA PHE A 34 -0.38 5.80 19.91
C PHE A 34 0.92 6.60 19.78
N TRP A 35 0.81 7.87 19.34
CA TRP A 35 1.91 8.80 19.17
C TRP A 35 1.94 9.92 20.21
N VAL A 36 1.04 9.88 21.20
CA VAL A 36 1.21 10.65 22.44
C VAL A 36 2.30 9.94 23.25
N PRO A 37 3.49 10.54 23.43
CA PRO A 37 4.58 9.87 24.10
C PRO A 37 4.21 9.53 25.54
N ARG A 38 4.41 8.28 25.91
CA ARG A 38 4.35 7.84 27.30
C ARG A 38 5.76 7.66 27.81
N GLU A 39 5.98 8.06 29.05
CA GLU A 39 7.30 7.96 29.70
C GLU A 39 7.69 6.49 29.99
N ASP A 40 6.74 5.56 29.84
CA ASP A 40 6.94 4.12 29.97
C ASP A 40 7.62 3.45 28.75
N GLY A 41 7.85 4.21 27.65
CA GLY A 41 8.49 3.68 26.43
C GLY A 41 7.63 2.69 25.64
N THR A 42 6.35 2.51 26.00
CA THR A 42 5.42 1.57 25.34
C THR A 42 4.76 2.14 24.09
N ALA A 43 4.85 3.45 23.88
CA ALA A 43 4.27 4.15 22.74
C ALA A 43 5.27 4.24 21.58
N MET A 44 4.75 4.34 20.34
CA MET A 44 5.58 4.75 19.21
C MET A 44 5.96 6.21 19.38
N ALA A 45 7.25 6.51 19.38
CA ALA A 45 7.75 7.85 19.57
C ALA A 45 8.75 8.23 18.47
N VAL A 46 8.85 9.53 18.23
CA VAL A 46 10.05 10.11 17.63
C VAL A 46 10.99 10.46 18.77
N ALA A 47 12.22 9.94 18.73
CA ALA A 47 13.26 10.39 19.64
C ALA A 47 14.44 10.98 18.90
N VAL A 48 15.02 11.96 19.60
CA VAL A 48 16.22 12.66 19.22
C VAL A 48 17.23 12.32 20.30
N ASP A 49 18.30 11.61 19.92
CA ASP A 49 19.30 11.07 20.86
C ASP A 49 18.70 10.21 21.98
N GLY A 50 17.68 9.42 21.66
CA GLY A 50 17.02 8.58 22.64
C GLY A 50 16.21 9.33 23.70
N ARG A 51 15.94 10.63 23.52
CA ARG A 51 15.04 11.44 24.36
C ARG A 51 13.83 11.92 23.56
N LEU A 52 12.72 12.16 24.26
CA LEU A 52 11.48 12.64 23.65
C LEU A 52 11.53 14.15 23.39
N PRO A 53 10.95 14.66 22.31
CA PRO A 53 10.83 16.09 22.12
C PRO A 53 9.84 16.71 23.13
N VAL A 54 10.04 17.97 23.49
CA VAL A 54 9.05 18.76 24.23
C VAL A 54 7.77 18.86 23.38
N MET A 55 6.62 18.58 23.97
CA MET A 55 5.34 18.48 23.25
C MET A 55 4.75 19.87 22.99
N THR A 56 5.28 20.56 21.98
CA THR A 56 4.68 21.80 21.46
C THR A 56 3.65 21.48 20.37
N PRO A 57 2.74 22.41 20.01
CA PRO A 57 1.76 22.20 18.95
C PRO A 57 2.41 21.85 17.59
N ALA A 58 3.60 22.40 17.31
CA ALA A 58 4.35 22.07 16.11
C ALA A 58 4.92 20.64 16.17
N VAL A 59 5.38 20.19 17.33
CA VAL A 59 5.85 18.80 17.53
C VAL A 59 4.70 17.80 17.40
N VAL A 60 3.49 18.14 17.89
CA VAL A 60 2.28 17.33 17.65
C VAL A 60 2.01 17.20 16.16
N GLY A 61 2.02 18.32 15.42
CA GLY A 61 1.82 18.31 13.97
C GLY A 61 2.90 17.51 13.22
N LEU A 62 4.16 17.62 13.65
CA LEU A 62 5.29 16.88 13.08
C LEU A 62 5.12 15.37 13.30
N SER A 63 4.76 14.97 14.52
CA SER A 63 4.55 13.57 14.89
C SER A 63 3.43 12.95 14.06
N LEU A 64 2.34 13.68 13.84
CA LEU A 64 1.27 13.26 12.94
C LEU A 64 1.69 13.24 11.46
N GLY A 65 2.57 14.14 11.02
CA GLY A 65 3.20 14.06 9.70
C GLY A 65 4.06 12.79 9.53
N VAL A 66 4.83 12.42 10.56
CA VAL A 66 5.59 11.15 10.59
C VAL A 66 4.64 9.96 10.54
N VAL A 67 3.52 10.01 11.25
CA VAL A 67 2.46 8.98 11.19
C VAL A 67 1.94 8.84 9.77
N VAL A 68 1.73 9.95 9.05
CA VAL A 68 1.28 9.90 7.65
C VAL A 68 2.29 9.11 6.80
N ALA A 69 3.57 9.45 6.90
CA ALA A 69 4.63 8.83 6.11
C ALA A 69 4.87 7.36 6.46
N THR A 70 4.84 7.00 7.74
CA THR A 70 5.18 5.65 8.23
C THR A 70 3.99 4.70 8.18
N SER A 71 2.79 5.14 8.57
CA SER A 71 1.65 4.24 8.74
C SER A 71 0.57 4.47 7.69
N PHE A 72 0.29 5.72 7.32
CA PHE A 72 -0.82 5.99 6.41
C PHE A 72 -0.50 5.69 4.97
N LEU A 73 0.70 5.99 4.46
CA LEU A 73 1.05 5.71 3.07
C LEU A 73 0.74 4.26 2.65
N PRO A 74 1.16 3.21 3.38
CA PRO A 74 0.83 1.84 3.01
C PRO A 74 -0.66 1.49 3.14
N ILE A 75 -1.34 2.03 4.15
CA ILE A 75 -2.78 1.82 4.35
C ILE A 75 -3.59 2.49 3.22
N ALA A 76 -3.25 3.74 2.90
CA ALA A 76 -3.82 4.52 1.83
C ALA A 76 -3.58 3.84 0.47
N TRP A 77 -2.37 3.35 0.21
CA TRP A 77 -2.08 2.55 -0.97
C TRP A 77 -3.00 1.33 -1.09
N ALA A 78 -3.09 0.54 -0.02
CA ALA A 78 -3.91 -0.66 0.03
C ALA A 78 -5.39 -0.35 -0.22
N TYR A 79 -5.90 0.73 0.37
CA TYR A 79 -7.26 1.22 0.18
C TYR A 79 -7.51 1.64 -1.27
N LEU A 80 -6.68 2.56 -1.78
CA LEU A 80 -6.78 3.11 -3.13
C LEU A 80 -6.79 1.99 -4.17
N ARG A 81 -5.79 1.11 -4.15
CA ARG A 81 -5.62 0.01 -5.11
C ARG A 81 -6.80 -0.96 -5.12
N ARG A 82 -7.47 -1.18 -4.00
CA ARG A 82 -8.58 -2.15 -3.87
C ARG A 82 -9.93 -1.59 -4.27
N ASN A 83 -10.24 -0.36 -3.87
CA ASN A 83 -11.58 0.20 -4.00
C ASN A 83 -11.94 0.50 -5.47
N VAL A 84 -10.95 0.80 -6.31
CA VAL A 84 -11.16 1.21 -7.71
C VAL A 84 -10.98 0.08 -8.72
N THR A 85 -10.26 -1.00 -8.39
CA THR A 85 -9.86 -2.01 -9.39
C THR A 85 -10.85 -3.16 -9.56
N ASN A 86 -11.65 -3.50 -8.53
CA ASN A 86 -12.56 -4.66 -8.62
C ASN A 86 -13.92 -4.34 -9.24
N VAL A 87 -14.28 -3.06 -9.36
CA VAL A 87 -15.53 -2.61 -10.01
C VAL A 87 -15.21 -1.50 -11.01
N ARG A 88 -14.23 -1.75 -11.91
CA ARG A 88 -14.14 -0.94 -13.13
C ARG A 88 -15.30 -1.36 -14.01
N ALA A 89 -16.37 -0.58 -14.02
CA ALA A 89 -17.28 -0.55 -15.14
C ALA A 89 -16.49 0.01 -16.34
N TRP A 90 -15.65 -0.84 -16.94
CA TRP A 90 -14.92 -0.55 -18.18
C TRP A 90 -15.88 -0.01 -19.26
N GLN A 91 -17.15 -0.41 -19.17
CA GLN A 91 -18.27 0.09 -19.97
C GLN A 91 -18.55 1.60 -19.84
N THR A 92 -18.20 2.27 -18.74
CA THR A 92 -18.41 3.73 -18.59
C THR A 92 -17.17 4.56 -18.91
N GLU A 93 -15.97 4.00 -18.74
CA GLU A 93 -14.71 4.73 -18.93
C GLU A 93 -14.26 4.73 -20.41
N ASP A 94 -14.57 3.66 -21.15
CA ASP A 94 -14.20 3.49 -22.57
C ASP A 94 -15.23 4.08 -23.57
N VAL A 95 -16.30 4.74 -23.10
CA VAL A 95 -17.35 5.32 -23.97
C VAL A 95 -17.35 6.86 -23.93
N ALA A 96 -16.70 7.46 -22.93
CA ALA A 96 -16.55 8.90 -22.87
C ALA A 96 -15.53 9.39 -23.92
N ALA A 97 -15.85 10.43 -24.68
CA ALA A 97 -14.99 11.05 -25.72
C ALA A 97 -13.73 11.75 -25.17
N ALA A 98 -13.35 11.48 -23.92
CA ALA A 98 -12.28 12.15 -23.19
C ALA A 98 -10.92 11.49 -23.42
N SER A 99 -9.85 12.29 -23.44
CA SER A 99 -8.49 11.75 -23.57
C SER A 99 -8.10 10.89 -22.36
N SER A 100 -7.22 9.91 -22.55
CA SER A 100 -6.73 9.04 -21.46
C SER A 100 -6.04 9.83 -20.34
N VAL A 101 -5.39 10.94 -20.69
CA VAL A 101 -4.78 11.88 -19.75
C VAL A 101 -5.83 12.56 -18.90
N GLU A 102 -6.89 13.11 -19.49
CA GLU A 102 -7.99 13.74 -18.75
C GLU A 102 -8.69 12.78 -17.79
N GLN A 103 -8.96 11.55 -18.25
CA GLN A 103 -9.56 10.53 -17.40
C GLN A 103 -8.65 10.15 -16.22
N THR A 104 -7.34 10.04 -16.48
CA THR A 104 -6.36 9.70 -15.44
C THR A 104 -6.18 10.84 -14.44
N LEU A 105 -6.11 12.08 -14.91
CA LEU A 105 -6.05 13.26 -14.05
C LEU A 105 -7.34 13.42 -13.21
N GLY A 106 -8.50 13.12 -13.78
CA GLY A 106 -9.76 13.10 -13.04
C GLY A 106 -9.77 12.07 -11.90
N ARG A 107 -9.22 10.86 -12.15
CA ARG A 107 -9.05 9.85 -11.09
C ARG A 107 -8.04 10.27 -10.04
N PHE A 108 -6.90 10.81 -10.46
CA PHE A 108 -5.88 11.34 -9.59
C PHE A 108 -6.42 12.44 -8.67
N ALA A 109 -7.24 13.35 -9.20
CA ALA A 109 -7.90 14.38 -8.40
C ALA A 109 -8.85 13.78 -7.35
N ALA A 110 -9.61 12.73 -7.70
CA ALA A 110 -10.46 12.03 -6.74
C ALA A 110 -9.63 11.31 -5.67
N ASP A 111 -8.51 10.69 -6.04
CA ASP A 111 -7.58 10.05 -5.10
C ASP A 111 -7.02 11.08 -4.11
N ILE A 112 -6.52 12.22 -4.60
CA ILE A 112 -6.05 13.31 -3.74
C ILE A 112 -7.16 13.79 -2.81
N ALA A 113 -8.38 13.99 -3.31
CA ALA A 113 -9.49 14.46 -2.48
C ALA A 113 -9.76 13.50 -1.31
N VAL A 114 -9.65 12.19 -1.53
CA VAL A 114 -9.86 11.20 -0.46
C VAL A 114 -8.73 11.25 0.55
N LEU A 115 -7.48 11.29 0.07
CA LEU A 115 -6.31 11.39 0.94
C LEU A 115 -6.29 12.73 1.71
N ALA A 116 -6.74 13.82 1.11
CA ALA A 116 -6.88 15.12 1.74
C ALA A 116 -7.96 15.12 2.82
N LEU A 117 -9.09 14.44 2.59
CA LEU A 117 -10.13 14.25 3.60
C LEU A 117 -9.58 13.50 4.82
N MET A 118 -8.74 12.49 4.60
CA MET A 118 -8.05 11.78 5.68
C MET A 118 -7.09 12.68 6.44
N LEU A 119 -6.29 13.46 5.73
CA LEU A 119 -5.36 14.39 6.33
C LEU A 119 -6.10 15.46 7.15
N ALA A 120 -7.27 15.91 6.68
CA ALA A 120 -8.14 16.80 7.43
C ALA A 120 -8.68 16.16 8.72
N ALA A 121 -9.11 14.89 8.68
CA ALA A 121 -9.52 14.15 9.87
C ALA A 121 -8.36 13.97 10.87
N LEU A 122 -7.16 13.68 10.38
CA LEU A 122 -5.96 13.62 11.22
C LEU A 122 -5.59 14.99 11.79
N THR A 123 -5.78 16.06 11.02
CA THR A 123 -5.58 17.44 11.49
C THR A 123 -6.55 17.76 12.62
N ALA A 124 -7.84 17.42 12.49
CA ALA A 124 -8.82 17.60 13.55
C ALA A 124 -8.43 16.83 14.83
N ALA A 125 -8.00 15.57 14.70
CA ALA A 125 -7.48 14.80 15.83
C ALA A 125 -6.24 15.44 16.46
N GLY A 126 -5.32 15.95 15.64
CA GLY A 126 -4.13 16.66 16.11
C GLY A 126 -4.44 17.96 16.83
N CYS A 127 -5.43 18.73 16.37
CA CYS A 127 -5.88 19.92 17.07
C CYS A 127 -6.47 19.58 18.44
N LEU A 128 -7.22 18.48 18.55
CA LEU A 128 -7.73 17.99 19.84
C LEU A 128 -6.58 17.57 20.77
N LEU A 129 -5.55 16.90 20.25
CA LEU A 129 -4.36 16.53 21.04
C LEU A 129 -3.56 17.75 21.49
N ALA A 130 -3.34 18.72 20.61
CA ALA A 130 -2.64 19.97 20.95
C ALA A 130 -3.42 20.81 21.97
N TRP A 131 -4.74 20.67 22.04
CA TRP A 131 -5.51 21.33 23.10
C TRP A 131 -5.23 20.74 24.49
N GLN A 132 -4.71 19.52 24.57
CA GLN A 132 -4.33 18.86 25.82
C GLN A 132 -2.89 19.17 26.25
N THR A 133 -2.12 19.95 25.47
CA THR A 133 -0.75 20.34 25.82
C THR A 133 -0.72 21.66 26.61
N ASP A 134 0.26 21.81 27.49
CA ASP A 134 0.38 22.93 28.45
C ASP A 134 0.46 24.33 27.78
N ASP A 135 0.96 24.42 26.55
CA ASP A 135 1.17 25.68 25.83
C ASP A 135 -0.11 26.31 25.24
N GLY A 136 -1.29 25.69 25.41
CA GLY A 136 -2.53 26.14 24.78
C GLY A 136 -2.45 26.01 23.26
N GLY A 137 -2.84 24.84 22.73
CA GLY A 137 -2.62 24.47 21.34
C GLY A 137 -3.07 25.51 20.31
N SER A 138 -2.15 25.96 19.44
CA SER A 138 -2.48 26.77 18.27
C SER A 138 -2.89 25.85 17.11
N PRO A 139 -4.20 25.70 16.80
CA PRO A 139 -4.68 24.71 15.84
C PRO A 139 -4.10 24.92 14.43
N TRP A 140 -3.82 26.18 14.10
CA TRP A 140 -3.19 26.57 12.85
C TRP A 140 -1.77 26.03 12.69
N VAL A 141 -0.95 26.06 13.74
CA VAL A 141 0.44 25.56 13.69
C VAL A 141 0.44 24.05 13.48
N VAL A 142 -0.45 23.34 14.17
CA VAL A 142 -0.67 21.90 13.96
C VAL A 142 -1.06 21.63 12.51
N ALA A 143 -2.06 22.34 11.99
CA ALA A 143 -2.53 22.18 10.62
C ALA A 143 -1.43 22.43 9.59
N VAL A 144 -0.77 23.60 9.63
CA VAL A 144 0.30 23.92 8.67
C VAL A 144 1.42 22.88 8.70
N THR A 145 1.81 22.42 9.89
CA THR A 145 2.87 21.41 10.04
C THR A 145 2.45 20.07 9.42
N ILE A 146 1.25 19.57 9.75
CA ILE A 146 0.73 18.30 9.20
C ILE A 146 0.61 18.38 7.68
N TRP A 147 0.10 19.50 7.15
CA TRP A 147 -0.13 19.63 5.72
C TRP A 147 1.16 19.79 4.93
N LEU A 148 2.15 20.54 5.43
CA LEU A 148 3.44 20.67 4.76
C LEU A 148 4.22 19.35 4.71
N ILE A 149 4.14 18.54 5.77
CA ILE A 149 4.83 17.25 5.87
C ILE A 149 4.05 16.16 5.14
N GLY A 150 2.76 15.99 5.49
CA GLY A 150 1.95 14.84 5.10
C GLY A 150 1.30 14.94 3.72
N PHE A 151 0.94 16.14 3.24
CA PHE A 151 0.22 16.27 1.97
C PHE A 151 1.07 15.91 0.73
N PRO A 152 2.33 16.37 0.58
CA PRO A 152 3.12 16.07 -0.62
C PRO A 152 3.35 14.57 -0.85
N PRO A 153 3.71 13.76 0.17
CA PRO A 153 3.80 12.31 0.01
C PRO A 153 2.48 11.66 -0.45
N LEU A 154 1.32 12.17 0.00
CA LEU A 154 0.00 11.68 -0.43
C LEU A 154 -0.30 12.01 -1.90
N VAL A 155 0.12 13.20 -2.37
CA VAL A 155 0.02 13.57 -3.80
C VAL A 155 0.90 12.65 -4.66
N VAL A 156 2.13 12.38 -4.23
CA VAL A 156 3.03 11.44 -4.92
C VAL A 156 2.48 10.02 -4.88
N LEU A 157 1.88 9.58 -3.77
CA LEU A 157 1.23 8.29 -3.64
C LEU A 157 0.12 8.11 -4.69
N ALA A 158 -0.76 9.10 -4.84
CA ALA A 158 -1.82 9.08 -5.84
C ALA A 158 -1.26 9.02 -7.27
N GLY A 159 -0.19 9.77 -7.55
CA GLY A 159 0.49 9.77 -8.85
C GLY A 159 1.18 8.44 -9.16
N LEU A 160 1.91 7.88 -8.20
CA LEU A 160 2.55 6.57 -8.30
C LEU A 160 1.52 5.47 -8.52
N ARG A 161 0.38 5.55 -7.83
CA ARG A 161 -0.73 4.62 -7.99
C ARG A 161 -1.33 4.69 -9.40
N ALA A 162 -1.53 5.89 -9.94
CA ALA A 162 -1.96 6.07 -11.32
C ALA A 162 -0.95 5.44 -12.31
N LEU A 163 0.35 5.67 -12.11
CA LEU A 163 1.41 5.11 -12.94
C LEU A 163 1.43 3.58 -12.88
N VAL A 164 1.37 3.01 -11.68
CA VAL A 164 1.33 1.56 -11.46
C VAL A 164 0.10 0.93 -12.09
N ASP A 165 -1.07 1.59 -12.05
CA ASP A 165 -2.30 1.11 -12.66
C ASP A 165 -2.29 1.16 -14.20
N SER A 166 -1.52 2.10 -14.77
CA SER A 166 -1.39 2.28 -16.23
C SER A 166 -0.61 1.14 -16.90
N CYS A 167 0.40 0.61 -16.22
CA CYS A 167 1.28 -0.44 -16.73
C CYS A 167 0.73 -1.85 -16.47
N ASN A 168 0.66 -2.69 -17.51
CA ASN A 168 0.15 -4.07 -17.39
C ASN A 168 0.92 -4.94 -16.39
N LEU A 169 2.23 -4.68 -16.24
CA LEU A 169 3.12 -5.39 -15.32
C LEU A 169 2.79 -5.10 -13.85
N THR A 170 2.68 -3.82 -13.52
CA THR A 170 2.53 -3.33 -12.16
C THR A 170 1.08 -3.28 -11.73
N ARG A 171 0.12 -3.42 -12.65
CA ARG A 171 -1.31 -3.47 -12.33
C ARG A 171 -1.66 -4.58 -11.32
N GLY A 172 -0.91 -5.69 -11.32
CA GLY A 172 -1.07 -6.81 -10.38
C GLY A 172 -0.33 -6.63 -9.05
N ALA A 173 0.00 -7.74 -8.38
CA ALA A 173 0.70 -7.73 -7.09
C ALA A 173 2.11 -7.10 -7.16
N LEU A 174 2.75 -7.12 -8.34
CA LEU A 174 4.08 -6.53 -8.54
C LEU A 174 4.10 -5.03 -8.23
N GLY A 175 3.06 -4.28 -8.60
CA GLY A 175 2.99 -2.87 -8.26
C GLY A 175 2.82 -2.60 -6.77
N ASP A 176 2.16 -3.51 -6.05
CA ASP A 176 2.03 -3.40 -4.61
C ASP A 176 3.37 -3.68 -3.90
N VAL A 177 4.13 -4.67 -4.37
CA VAL A 177 5.49 -4.96 -3.87
C VAL A 177 6.44 -3.81 -4.20
N LEU A 178 6.42 -3.29 -5.43
CA LEU A 178 7.25 -2.16 -5.84
C LEU A 178 6.96 -0.92 -4.98
N PHE A 179 5.68 -0.64 -4.71
CA PHE A 179 5.31 0.43 -3.80
C PHE A 179 5.88 0.20 -2.40
N ALA A 180 5.76 -1.01 -1.84
CA ALA A 180 6.30 -1.30 -0.50
C ALA A 180 7.82 -1.07 -0.43
N VAL A 181 8.56 -1.47 -1.46
CA VAL A 181 10.01 -1.21 -1.57
C VAL A 181 10.30 0.29 -1.67
N ILE A 182 9.62 1.01 -2.57
CA ILE A 182 9.79 2.46 -2.73
C ILE A 182 9.50 3.18 -1.40
N TRP A 183 8.42 2.79 -0.72
CA TRP A 183 8.02 3.34 0.56
C TRP A 183 9.10 3.10 1.64
N LEU A 184 9.59 1.87 1.81
CA LEU A 184 10.65 1.56 2.77
C LEU A 184 11.94 2.33 2.48
N VAL A 185 12.38 2.36 1.23
CA VAL A 185 13.57 3.12 0.81
C VAL A 185 13.38 4.61 1.09
N SER A 186 12.20 5.15 0.80
CA SER A 186 11.89 6.57 1.03
C SER A 186 11.91 6.98 2.49
N LEU A 187 11.71 6.04 3.42
CA LEU A 187 11.84 6.28 4.87
C LEU A 187 13.27 6.05 5.36
N ALA A 188 13.91 4.96 4.93
CA ALA A 188 15.23 4.55 5.40
C ALA A 188 16.35 5.47 4.91
N THR A 189 16.32 5.87 3.63
CA THR A 189 17.38 6.69 3.03
C THR A 189 17.57 8.04 3.72
N PRO A 190 16.54 8.88 3.97
CA PRO A 190 16.76 10.18 4.60
C PRO A 190 17.16 10.06 6.08
N LEU A 191 16.69 9.03 6.79
CA LEU A 191 17.11 8.71 8.16
C LEU A 191 18.59 8.29 8.22
N ALA A 192 19.03 7.43 7.31
CA ALA A 192 20.41 6.95 7.25
C ALA A 192 21.39 8.01 6.74
N ALA A 193 20.97 8.82 5.76
CA ALA A 193 21.81 9.87 5.19
C ALA A 193 21.96 11.08 6.12
N GLY A 194 21.06 11.24 7.10
CA GLY A 194 21.02 12.39 7.99
C GLY A 194 21.02 13.69 7.18
N VAL A 195 19.95 13.93 6.41
CA VAL A 195 19.84 15.07 5.48
C VAL A 195 20.13 16.39 6.20
N ARG A 196 21.33 16.97 5.96
CA ARG A 196 21.87 18.13 6.70
C ARG A 196 21.81 19.46 5.96
N GLY A 197 21.83 19.44 4.63
CA GLY A 197 21.93 20.68 3.87
C GLY A 197 20.64 21.49 3.94
N THR A 198 20.75 22.82 3.83
CA THR A 198 19.64 23.78 3.84
C THR A 198 19.12 24.08 2.42
N GLY A 199 19.64 23.42 1.38
CA GLY A 199 19.20 23.61 0.00
C GLY A 199 17.90 22.88 -0.35
N THR A 200 17.28 23.25 -1.48
CA THR A 200 16.10 22.56 -2.02
C THR A 200 16.41 21.10 -2.39
N ILE A 201 17.61 20.82 -2.93
CA ILE A 201 18.03 19.47 -3.35
C ILE A 201 18.12 18.53 -2.14
N ASP A 202 18.63 19.02 -1.01
CA ASP A 202 18.66 18.22 0.23
C ASP A 202 17.24 17.95 0.72
N GLY A 203 16.37 18.96 0.66
CA GLY A 203 14.93 18.78 0.92
C GLY A 203 14.28 17.72 0.03
N LEU A 204 14.71 17.56 -1.23
CA LEU A 204 14.21 16.51 -2.11
C LEU A 204 14.65 15.10 -1.68
N ARG A 205 15.77 14.94 -0.97
CA ARG A 205 16.18 13.63 -0.45
C ARG A 205 15.28 13.16 0.70
N ASP A 206 14.68 14.09 1.43
CA ASP A 206 13.68 13.82 2.46
C ASP A 206 12.27 13.77 1.84
N PHE A 207 11.96 12.66 1.17
CA PHE A 207 10.63 12.45 0.56
C PHE A 207 9.50 12.65 1.57
N ALA A 208 9.61 12.03 2.75
CA ALA A 208 8.62 12.11 3.80
C ALA A 208 8.52 13.51 4.45
N GLY A 209 9.60 14.29 4.42
CA GLY A 209 9.62 15.70 4.81
C GLY A 209 9.71 15.96 6.32
N PHE A 210 9.96 14.94 7.13
CA PHE A 210 9.99 15.05 8.59
C PHE A 210 11.40 15.10 9.17
N VAL A 211 12.46 14.74 8.42
CA VAL A 211 13.83 14.67 8.96
C VAL A 211 14.33 16.07 9.28
N ARG A 212 14.12 17.02 8.37
CA ARG A 212 14.63 18.39 8.54
C ARG A 212 13.96 19.17 9.68
N PRO A 213 12.63 19.11 9.88
CA PRO A 213 12.00 19.72 11.05
C PRO A 213 12.38 19.06 12.38
N LEU A 214 12.87 17.81 12.37
CA LEU A 214 13.39 17.13 13.57
C LEU A 214 14.84 17.52 13.89
N SER A 215 15.59 18.00 12.91
CA SER A 215 16.99 18.38 13.06
C SER A 215 17.21 19.87 13.33
N SER A 216 16.16 20.65 13.58
CA SER A 216 16.23 22.09 13.82
C SER A 216 16.07 22.47 15.30
N GLY A 217 16.89 23.41 15.78
CA GLY A 217 16.88 23.93 17.15
C GLY A 217 18.24 23.80 17.85
N GLU A 218 18.25 23.66 19.17
CA GLU A 218 19.45 23.34 20.00
C GLU A 218 20.00 21.93 19.73
N VAL A 219 19.24 21.16 18.96
CA VAL A 219 19.58 19.87 18.38
C VAL A 219 20.64 20.12 17.29
N GLY A 220 21.91 20.16 17.67
CA GLY A 220 23.07 20.31 16.78
C GLY A 220 23.19 19.26 15.65
N ALA A 221 24.21 19.37 14.80
CA ALA A 221 24.26 18.65 13.52
C ALA A 221 24.49 17.11 13.59
N ASN A 222 24.64 16.50 14.77
CA ASN A 222 25.11 15.11 14.96
C ASN A 222 24.15 14.19 15.74
N HIS A 223 22.84 14.44 15.68
CA HIS A 223 21.87 13.68 16.46
C HIS A 223 21.36 12.41 15.77
N ARG A 224 21.08 11.38 16.58
CA ARG A 224 20.48 10.13 16.13
C ARG A 224 18.96 10.24 16.21
N LEU A 225 18.31 10.18 15.05
CA LEU A 225 16.85 10.13 14.94
C LEU A 225 16.38 8.68 14.97
N ALA A 226 15.45 8.38 15.88
CA ALA A 226 14.77 7.09 15.96
C ALA A 226 13.26 7.30 15.87
N VAL A 227 12.60 6.46 15.07
CA VAL A 227 11.15 6.47 14.89
C VAL A 227 10.64 5.05 15.11
N GLY A 228 9.79 4.84 16.11
CA GLY A 228 9.27 3.53 16.47
C GLY A 228 9.15 3.32 17.97
N VAL A 229 9.28 2.06 18.40
CA VAL A 229 9.26 1.67 19.82
C VAL A 229 10.70 1.36 20.25
N PHE A 230 11.22 2.11 21.22
CA PHE A 230 12.57 1.95 21.74
C PHE A 230 12.64 2.54 23.17
N PRO A 231 13.59 2.09 24.00
CA PRO A 231 13.78 2.65 25.34
C PRO A 231 14.16 4.12 25.24
N VAL A 232 13.44 4.96 25.99
CA VAL A 232 13.68 6.41 26.04
C VAL A 232 14.45 6.74 27.33
N SER A 233 15.53 7.51 27.19
CA SER A 233 16.24 8.10 28.33
C SER A 233 15.41 9.21 28.97
N SER A 234 15.62 9.45 30.27
CA SER A 234 14.93 10.53 30.98
C SER A 234 15.27 11.91 30.40
N GLY A 235 14.29 12.83 30.47
CA GLY A 235 14.40 14.19 29.97
C GLY A 235 13.82 14.39 28.57
N ARG A 236 13.53 15.66 28.24
CA ARG A 236 12.97 16.06 26.95
C ARG A 236 13.91 17.02 26.22
N VAL A 237 13.86 16.98 24.89
CA VAL A 237 14.69 17.81 24.02
C VAL A 237 13.84 18.91 23.37
N PRO A 238 14.20 20.19 23.49
CA PRO A 238 13.50 21.25 22.76
C PRO A 238 13.82 21.12 21.26
N VAL A 239 12.79 20.90 20.45
CA VAL A 239 12.90 20.85 18.99
C VAL A 239 12.16 22.05 18.41
N ASP A 240 12.85 22.88 17.63
CA ASP A 240 12.23 24.02 16.94
C ASP A 240 11.78 23.58 15.55
N VAL A 241 10.61 22.95 15.52
CA VAL A 241 9.97 22.48 14.28
C VAL A 241 9.68 23.62 13.32
N VAL A 242 9.29 24.79 13.84
CA VAL A 242 8.90 25.95 13.02
C VAL A 242 10.10 26.51 12.27
N ALA A 243 11.28 26.59 12.92
CA ALA A 243 12.52 26.95 12.25
C ALA A 243 12.86 25.96 11.11
N GLY A 244 12.67 24.66 11.33
CA GLY A 244 12.89 23.64 10.31
C GLY A 244 11.95 23.78 9.11
N LEU A 245 10.66 24.03 9.35
CA LEU A 245 9.67 24.28 8.29
C LEU A 245 9.95 25.56 7.49
N ARG A 246 10.49 26.59 8.16
CA ARG A 246 10.88 27.88 7.56
C ARG A 246 12.28 27.89 6.94
N SER A 247 13.03 26.81 7.09
CA SER A 247 14.36 26.69 6.50
C SER A 247 14.32 26.86 4.97
N ASN A 248 15.38 27.42 4.42
CA ASN A 248 15.47 27.70 2.99
C ASN A 248 15.19 26.42 2.17
N GLY A 249 14.45 26.54 1.07
CA GLY A 249 14.13 25.43 0.18
C GLY A 249 13.21 24.32 0.74
N TYR A 250 12.77 24.36 2.01
CA TYR A 250 11.88 23.31 2.54
C TYR A 250 10.52 23.35 1.85
N VAL A 251 9.82 24.48 1.90
CA VAL A 251 8.52 24.65 1.23
C VAL A 251 8.63 24.42 -0.28
N THR A 252 9.70 24.91 -0.90
CA THR A 252 9.97 24.68 -2.33
C THR A 252 10.10 23.18 -2.63
N SER A 253 10.83 22.42 -1.81
CA SER A 253 10.95 20.96 -1.98
C SER A 253 9.60 20.25 -1.88
N ARG A 254 8.71 20.69 -0.99
CA ARG A 254 7.34 20.14 -0.84
C ARG A 254 6.50 20.40 -2.09
N LEU A 255 6.57 21.60 -2.65
CA LEU A 255 5.88 21.96 -3.89
C LEU A 255 6.41 21.19 -5.11
N VAL A 256 7.73 20.96 -5.17
CA VAL A 256 8.35 20.13 -6.22
C VAL A 256 7.84 18.69 -6.12
N TRP A 257 7.73 18.11 -4.92
CA TRP A 257 7.15 16.77 -4.74
C TRP A 257 5.68 16.70 -5.19
N CYS A 258 4.86 17.71 -4.87
CA CYS A 258 3.50 17.80 -5.39
C CYS A 258 3.48 17.83 -6.93
N THR A 259 4.39 18.60 -7.54
CA THR A 259 4.53 18.70 -9.01
C THR A 259 4.94 17.36 -9.62
N ILE A 260 5.87 16.63 -8.98
CA ILE A 260 6.26 15.27 -9.39
C ILE A 260 5.04 14.35 -9.36
N GLY A 261 4.21 14.38 -8.31
CA GLY A 261 2.99 13.57 -8.22
C GLY A 261 2.01 13.84 -9.36
N ILE A 262 1.80 15.12 -9.72
CA ILE A 262 0.98 15.53 -10.87
C ILE A 262 1.60 15.01 -12.18
N GLY A 263 2.92 15.16 -12.35
CA GLY A 263 3.66 14.66 -13.50
C GLY A 263 3.54 13.14 -13.67
N LEU A 264 3.63 12.38 -12.58
CA LEU A 264 3.43 10.93 -12.59
C LEU A 264 2.02 10.55 -13.08
N ALA A 265 0.99 11.28 -12.66
CA ALA A 265 -0.38 11.05 -13.11
C ALA A 265 -0.59 11.40 -14.60
N ALA A 266 0.04 12.48 -15.08
CA ALA A 266 0.01 12.82 -16.51
C ALA A 266 0.70 11.75 -17.37
N VAL A 267 1.90 11.31 -16.97
CA VAL A 267 2.63 10.21 -17.64
C VAL A 267 1.83 8.92 -17.61
N ALA A 268 1.18 8.60 -16.49
CA ALA A 268 0.28 7.45 -16.39
C ALA A 268 -0.85 7.48 -17.43
N GLY A 269 -1.43 8.66 -17.67
CA GLY A 269 -2.46 8.84 -18.69
C GLY A 269 -1.95 8.63 -20.12
N LEU A 270 -0.69 9.00 -20.39
CA LEU A 270 -0.03 8.73 -21.69
C LEU A 270 0.28 7.24 -21.89
N LEU A 271 0.67 6.54 -20.82
CA LEU A 271 0.98 5.11 -20.85
C LEU A 271 -0.27 4.22 -20.84
N TYR A 272 -1.41 4.76 -20.37
CA TYR A 272 -2.65 4.00 -20.24
C TYR A 272 -3.14 3.52 -21.60
N ARG A 273 -3.10 2.21 -21.82
CA ARG A 273 -3.69 1.55 -22.99
C ARG A 273 -5.04 0.96 -22.61
N SER A 274 -6.12 1.45 -23.24
CA SER A 274 -7.44 0.83 -23.09
C SER A 274 -7.39 -0.64 -23.55
N PRO A 275 -7.96 -1.59 -22.78
CA PRO A 275 -7.99 -3.01 -23.13
C PRO A 275 -8.58 -3.31 -24.53
N LYS A 276 -9.40 -2.41 -25.10
CA LYS A 276 -9.99 -2.59 -26.44
C LYS A 276 -8.97 -2.51 -27.58
N ALA A 277 -7.87 -1.74 -27.45
CA ALA A 277 -6.86 -1.66 -28.50
C ALA A 277 -6.16 -3.00 -28.76
N ALA A 278 -6.09 -3.87 -27.74
CA ALA A 278 -5.57 -5.24 -27.87
C ALA A 278 -6.63 -6.24 -28.38
N SER A 279 -7.90 -6.05 -28.01
CA SER A 279 -8.99 -6.96 -28.40
C SER A 279 -9.58 -6.70 -29.79
N GLN A 280 -9.31 -5.55 -30.41
CA GLN A 280 -9.68 -5.32 -31.82
C GLN A 280 -8.88 -6.18 -32.81
N LYS A 281 -7.81 -6.85 -32.34
CA LYS A 281 -7.15 -7.94 -33.07
C LYS A 281 -7.67 -9.33 -32.69
N ALA A 282 -8.86 -9.43 -32.09
CA ALA A 282 -9.56 -10.70 -32.06
C ALA A 282 -9.91 -11.07 -33.52
N PRO A 283 -9.56 -12.27 -33.99
CA PRO A 283 -9.98 -12.70 -35.33
C PRO A 283 -11.50 -12.60 -35.40
N LYS A 284 -12.03 -12.16 -36.56
CA LYS A 284 -13.44 -12.32 -36.95
C LYS A 284 -13.82 -13.81 -36.81
N ARG A 285 -14.13 -14.26 -35.60
CA ARG A 285 -14.66 -15.59 -35.34
C ARG A 285 -16.16 -15.43 -35.17
N SER A 286 -16.82 -15.50 -36.32
CA SER A 286 -18.22 -15.89 -36.53
C SER A 286 -19.15 -15.67 -35.33
N SER A 287 -19.86 -14.55 -35.36
CA SER A 287 -21.23 -14.46 -34.85
C SER A 287 -22.03 -15.64 -35.42
N GLY A 288 -22.39 -16.62 -34.59
CA GLY A 288 -23.20 -17.76 -35.04
C GLY A 288 -23.32 -18.98 -34.11
N GLY A 289 -22.61 -19.02 -32.98
CA GLY A 289 -22.75 -20.10 -32.01
C GLY A 289 -23.61 -19.68 -30.83
N ALA A 290 -24.85 -20.18 -30.74
CA ALA A 290 -25.71 -20.02 -29.57
C ALA A 290 -24.96 -20.41 -28.26
N PRO A 291 -25.21 -19.72 -27.13
CA PRO A 291 -24.52 -19.95 -25.85
C PRO A 291 -24.63 -21.39 -25.32
N GLY A 292 -25.57 -22.20 -25.83
CA GLY A 292 -25.72 -23.61 -25.47
C GLY A 292 -24.60 -24.55 -25.96
N ARG A 293 -23.88 -24.23 -27.06
CA ARG A 293 -22.83 -25.13 -27.59
C ARG A 293 -21.50 -25.04 -26.82
N ALA A 294 -21.18 -23.90 -26.21
CA ALA A 294 -20.00 -23.78 -25.36
C ALA A 294 -20.15 -24.58 -24.04
N ALA A 295 -21.36 -24.67 -23.50
CA ALA A 295 -21.68 -25.49 -22.34
C ALA A 295 -21.56 -27.01 -22.64
N ALA A 296 -21.93 -27.43 -23.86
CA ALA A 296 -21.86 -28.83 -24.28
C ALA A 296 -20.43 -29.33 -24.59
N MET A 297 -19.46 -28.44 -24.85
CA MET A 297 -18.05 -28.79 -25.13
C MET A 297 -17.11 -28.65 -23.92
N ALA A 298 -17.59 -28.21 -22.76
CA ALA A 298 -16.80 -28.27 -21.53
C ALA A 298 -16.67 -29.73 -21.07
N ARG A 299 -15.75 -30.49 -21.69
CA ARG A 299 -15.37 -31.82 -21.21
C ARG A 299 -15.12 -31.71 -19.71
N ARG A 300 -15.88 -32.46 -18.92
CA ARG A 300 -15.61 -32.60 -17.48
C ARG A 300 -14.14 -32.98 -17.34
N SER A 301 -13.36 -32.12 -16.70
CA SER A 301 -11.96 -32.41 -16.42
C SER A 301 -11.90 -33.72 -15.63
N ALA A 302 -11.07 -34.66 -16.06
CA ALA A 302 -10.84 -35.91 -15.34
C ALA A 302 -10.26 -35.66 -13.94
N GLN A 303 -9.67 -34.47 -13.71
CA GLN A 303 -9.08 -34.07 -12.44
C GLN A 303 -9.53 -32.66 -12.06
N PRO A 304 -10.79 -32.49 -11.58
CA PRO A 304 -11.36 -31.18 -11.28
C PRO A 304 -10.61 -30.46 -10.15
N TRP A 305 -10.05 -31.21 -9.20
CA TRP A 305 -9.28 -30.64 -8.10
C TRP A 305 -7.93 -30.07 -8.54
N LEU A 306 -7.15 -30.80 -9.34
CA LEU A 306 -5.87 -30.31 -9.88
C LEU A 306 -6.06 -29.12 -10.82
N GLY A 307 -7.13 -29.13 -11.62
CA GLY A 307 -7.50 -27.97 -12.44
C GLY A 307 -7.80 -26.74 -11.58
N SER A 308 -8.50 -26.93 -10.46
CA SER A 308 -8.80 -25.84 -9.50
C SER A 308 -7.52 -25.33 -8.85
N LEU A 309 -6.69 -26.22 -8.29
CA LEU A 309 -5.41 -25.89 -7.67
C LEU A 309 -4.51 -25.08 -8.62
N ARG A 310 -4.36 -25.56 -9.85
CA ARG A 310 -3.58 -24.88 -10.90
C ARG A 310 -4.15 -23.51 -11.20
N SER A 311 -5.46 -23.37 -11.34
CA SER A 311 -6.10 -22.10 -11.65
C SER A 311 -5.92 -21.06 -10.53
N GLU A 312 -5.99 -21.49 -9.27
CA GLU A 312 -5.74 -20.62 -8.11
C GLU A 312 -4.25 -20.24 -8.04
N ALA A 313 -3.35 -21.19 -8.29
CA ALA A 313 -1.91 -20.92 -8.31
C ALA A 313 -1.52 -19.93 -9.43
N GLU A 314 -2.02 -20.13 -10.65
CA GLU A 314 -1.81 -19.21 -11.77
C GLU A 314 -2.38 -17.81 -11.49
N GLY A 315 -3.54 -17.75 -10.83
CA GLY A 315 -4.17 -16.50 -10.38
C GLY A 315 -3.30 -15.75 -9.37
N MET A 316 -2.81 -16.44 -8.34
CA MET A 316 -1.92 -15.86 -7.33
C MET A 316 -0.62 -15.36 -7.95
N VAL A 317 0.07 -16.20 -8.74
CA VAL A 317 1.32 -15.85 -9.44
C VAL A 317 1.13 -14.62 -10.32
N GLY A 318 -0.03 -14.46 -10.98
CA GLY A 318 -0.31 -13.25 -11.75
C GLY A 318 0.45 -13.17 -13.08
N GLY A 319 0.89 -14.32 -13.62
CA GLY A 319 1.41 -14.47 -14.98
C GLY A 319 2.91 -14.78 -15.10
N ARG A 320 3.37 -15.07 -16.33
CA ARG A 320 4.74 -15.55 -16.63
C ARG A 320 5.86 -14.64 -16.15
N ARG A 321 5.65 -13.31 -16.17
CA ARG A 321 6.70 -12.36 -15.77
C ARG A 321 6.88 -12.31 -14.25
N MET A 322 5.80 -12.37 -13.48
CA MET A 322 5.90 -12.49 -12.03
C MET A 322 6.51 -13.82 -11.63
N LEU A 323 6.22 -14.91 -12.37
CA LEU A 323 6.90 -16.19 -12.17
C LEU A 323 8.42 -16.05 -12.31
N LEU A 324 8.92 -15.27 -13.26
CA LEU A 324 10.37 -15.02 -13.40
C LEU A 324 10.93 -14.25 -12.20
N VAL A 325 10.21 -13.24 -11.69
CA VAL A 325 10.60 -12.50 -10.48
C VAL A 325 10.65 -13.45 -9.28
N LEU A 326 9.61 -14.26 -9.07
CA LEU A 326 9.57 -15.23 -7.98
C LEU A 326 10.65 -16.31 -8.14
N ALA A 327 10.92 -16.77 -9.36
CA ALA A 327 11.99 -17.72 -9.64
C ALA A 327 13.37 -17.12 -9.35
N SER A 328 13.60 -15.84 -9.69
CA SER A 328 14.85 -15.14 -9.36
C SER A 328 15.02 -14.98 -7.85
N LEU A 329 13.93 -14.69 -7.12
CA LEU A 329 13.93 -14.58 -5.67
C LEU A 329 14.19 -15.94 -5.01
N ALA A 330 13.60 -17.01 -5.54
CA ALA A 330 13.83 -18.38 -5.10
C ALA A 330 15.29 -18.79 -5.32
N ALA A 331 15.85 -18.51 -6.51
CA ALA A 331 17.25 -18.78 -6.82
C ALA A 331 18.20 -18.00 -5.90
N ALA A 332 17.89 -16.74 -5.58
CA ALA A 332 18.64 -15.95 -4.61
C ALA A 332 18.66 -16.59 -3.22
N GLY A 333 17.61 -17.34 -2.85
CA GLY A 333 17.55 -18.09 -1.59
C GLY A 333 18.56 -19.21 -1.44
N ALA A 334 19.15 -19.69 -2.54
CA ALA A 334 20.26 -20.64 -2.47
C ALA A 334 21.57 -20.00 -1.96
N LEU A 335 21.69 -18.66 -2.04
CA LEU A 335 22.89 -17.91 -1.68
C LEU A 335 22.68 -17.00 -0.47
N LEU A 336 21.46 -16.46 -0.32
CA LEU A 336 21.09 -15.53 0.74
C LEU A 336 20.43 -16.26 1.90
N ASP A 337 20.38 -15.59 3.05
CA ASP A 337 19.62 -16.06 4.20
C ASP A 337 18.12 -16.10 3.86
N TYR A 338 17.59 -17.32 3.82
CA TYR A 338 16.18 -17.55 3.48
C TYR A 338 15.23 -16.94 4.50
N ARG A 339 15.56 -16.99 5.80
CA ARG A 339 14.68 -16.50 6.87
C ARG A 339 14.57 -14.98 6.84
N HIS A 340 15.68 -14.28 6.64
CA HIS A 340 15.72 -12.82 6.78
C HIS A 340 15.44 -12.06 5.48
N PHE A 341 15.66 -12.67 4.31
CA PHE A 341 15.46 -11.98 3.02
C PHE A 341 14.37 -12.61 2.16
N VAL A 342 14.49 -13.90 1.86
CA VAL A 342 13.66 -14.55 0.83
C VAL A 342 12.25 -14.84 1.34
N SER A 343 12.12 -15.40 2.54
CA SER A 343 10.83 -15.70 3.17
C SER A 343 9.97 -14.44 3.38
N PRO A 344 10.50 -13.34 3.96
CA PRO A 344 9.74 -12.09 4.06
C PRO A 344 9.35 -11.52 2.70
N ALA A 345 10.20 -11.61 1.68
CA ALA A 345 9.85 -11.12 0.34
C ALA A 345 8.75 -11.96 -0.33
N ILE A 346 8.79 -13.30 -0.19
CA ILE A 346 7.72 -14.20 -0.67
C ILE A 346 6.42 -13.91 0.08
N LEU A 347 6.49 -13.77 1.41
CA LEU A 347 5.34 -13.45 2.24
C LEU A 347 4.75 -12.10 1.84
N LEU A 348 5.57 -11.07 1.63
CA LEU A 348 5.15 -9.76 1.16
C LEU A 348 4.36 -9.86 -0.15
N TRP A 349 4.86 -10.65 -1.11
CA TRP A 349 4.14 -10.92 -2.35
C TRP A 349 2.78 -11.62 -2.10
N LEU A 350 2.74 -12.63 -1.22
CA LEU A 350 1.50 -13.32 -0.85
C LEU A 350 0.47 -12.40 -0.20
N ILE A 351 0.87 -11.47 0.65
CA ILE A 351 -0.02 -10.47 1.28
C ILE A 351 -0.81 -9.68 0.23
N PHE A 352 -0.23 -9.48 -0.96
CA PHE A 352 -0.90 -8.79 -2.04
C PHE A 352 -1.68 -9.73 -2.97
N ALA A 353 -1.14 -10.93 -3.24
CA ALA A 353 -1.76 -11.95 -4.10
C ALA A 353 -3.01 -12.59 -3.47
N VAL A 354 -2.92 -13.04 -2.21
CA VAL A 354 -3.98 -13.78 -1.50
C VAL A 354 -5.27 -12.95 -1.41
N PRO A 355 -5.28 -11.71 -0.89
CA PRO A 355 -6.51 -10.95 -0.82
C PRO A 355 -7.08 -10.65 -2.22
N ARG A 356 -6.26 -10.70 -3.28
CA ARG A 356 -6.70 -10.36 -4.66
C ARG A 356 -7.60 -11.44 -5.17
N GLU A 357 -7.12 -12.66 -5.10
CA GLU A 357 -7.87 -13.83 -5.48
C GLU A 357 -9.01 -14.09 -4.48
N ALA A 358 -8.80 -13.89 -3.17
CA ALA A 358 -9.87 -13.98 -2.16
C ALA A 358 -11.03 -13.00 -2.43
N GLY A 359 -10.75 -11.81 -2.99
CA GLY A 359 -11.77 -10.85 -3.38
C GLY A 359 -12.72 -11.34 -4.47
N ARG A 360 -12.31 -12.29 -5.33
CA ARG A 360 -13.19 -12.90 -6.34
C ARG A 360 -14.34 -13.65 -5.69
N TRP A 361 -14.15 -14.19 -4.50
CA TRP A 361 -15.17 -14.91 -3.74
C TRP A 361 -16.27 -14.01 -3.16
N GLN A 362 -16.07 -12.69 -3.17
CA GLN A 362 -16.94 -11.74 -2.49
C GLN A 362 -18.12 -11.26 -3.34
N SER A 363 -18.11 -11.41 -4.68
CA SER A 363 -19.23 -10.91 -5.49
C SER A 363 -20.47 -11.80 -5.31
N LEU A 364 -21.57 -11.21 -4.87
CA LEU A 364 -22.87 -11.89 -4.74
C LEU A 364 -23.35 -12.52 -6.06
N SER A 365 -22.94 -11.93 -7.20
CA SER A 365 -23.18 -12.47 -8.54
C SER A 365 -22.37 -13.73 -8.87
N LEU A 366 -21.29 -14.01 -8.12
CA LEU A 366 -20.55 -15.27 -8.26
C LEU A 366 -21.16 -16.41 -7.43
N ARG A 367 -22.08 -16.14 -6.49
CA ARG A 367 -22.87 -17.21 -5.85
C ARG A 367 -23.79 -17.89 -6.87
N SER A 368 -24.46 -17.13 -7.75
CA SER A 368 -25.28 -17.72 -8.82
C SER A 368 -24.46 -18.45 -9.88
N LEU A 369 -23.24 -17.98 -10.16
CA LEU A 369 -22.26 -18.68 -11.02
C LEU A 369 -21.61 -19.90 -10.33
N ALA A 370 -21.48 -19.89 -9.01
CA ALA A 370 -21.01 -21.05 -8.24
C ALA A 370 -22.06 -22.17 -8.20
N LEU A 371 -23.35 -21.85 -8.25
CA LEU A 371 -24.44 -22.84 -8.39
C LEU A 371 -24.37 -23.60 -9.73
N THR A 372 -23.74 -23.03 -10.75
CA THR A 372 -23.53 -23.68 -12.06
C THR A 372 -22.14 -24.27 -12.23
N ALA A 373 -21.23 -24.07 -11.25
CA ALA A 373 -19.89 -24.63 -11.30
C ALA A 373 -19.87 -26.08 -10.79
N GLY A 374 -19.23 -27.00 -11.52
CA GLY A 374 -19.18 -28.43 -11.20
C GLY A 374 -18.37 -28.83 -9.96
N SER A 375 -18.02 -27.91 -9.07
CA SER A 375 -17.20 -28.18 -7.88
C SER A 375 -17.78 -27.48 -6.65
N ALA A 376 -17.87 -28.20 -5.53
CA ALA A 376 -18.34 -27.66 -4.25
C ALA A 376 -17.48 -26.46 -3.78
N ALA A 377 -18.11 -25.50 -3.11
CA ALA A 377 -17.44 -24.30 -2.60
C ALA A 377 -16.27 -24.63 -1.64
N SER A 378 -16.42 -25.67 -0.81
CA SER A 378 -15.38 -26.18 0.09
C SER A 378 -14.15 -26.69 -0.68
N GLY A 379 -14.36 -27.38 -1.80
CA GLY A 379 -13.28 -27.92 -2.62
C GLY A 379 -12.45 -26.85 -3.32
N LYS A 380 -13.06 -25.72 -3.68
CA LYS A 380 -12.30 -24.59 -4.22
C LYS A 380 -11.56 -23.80 -3.13
N TRP A 381 -12.13 -23.71 -1.92
CA TRP A 381 -11.46 -23.08 -0.78
C TRP A 381 -10.23 -23.88 -0.34
N SER A 382 -10.31 -25.21 -0.30
CA SER A 382 -9.15 -26.05 -0.01
C SER A 382 -8.10 -25.96 -1.12
N ALA A 383 -8.50 -25.91 -2.39
CA ALA A 383 -7.58 -25.68 -3.51
C ALA A 383 -6.88 -24.31 -3.41
N PHE A 384 -7.58 -23.26 -2.97
CA PHE A 384 -7.02 -21.93 -2.74
C PHE A 384 -5.93 -21.94 -1.65
N ILE A 385 -6.21 -22.54 -0.49
CA ILE A 385 -5.23 -22.65 0.60
C ILE A 385 -4.05 -23.52 0.18
N ALA A 386 -4.32 -24.66 -0.45
CA ALA A 386 -3.28 -25.54 -0.96
C ALA A 386 -2.39 -24.83 -1.99
N ALA A 387 -2.95 -24.03 -2.89
CA ALA A 387 -2.18 -23.27 -3.88
C ALA A 387 -1.22 -22.28 -3.21
N GLY A 388 -1.69 -21.47 -2.27
CA GLY A 388 -0.82 -20.47 -1.65
C GLY A 388 0.07 -21.02 -0.52
N ALA A 389 -0.13 -22.27 -0.07
CA ALA A 389 0.85 -23.02 0.72
C ALA A 389 1.92 -23.68 -0.17
N LEU A 390 1.52 -24.23 -1.31
CA LEU A 390 2.41 -24.90 -2.26
C LEU A 390 3.38 -23.93 -2.94
N ILE A 391 2.94 -22.71 -3.29
CA ILE A 391 3.82 -21.75 -3.98
C ILE A 391 5.05 -21.38 -3.13
N PRO A 392 4.93 -20.89 -1.88
CA PRO A 392 6.10 -20.62 -1.05
C PRO A 392 6.94 -21.86 -0.75
N LEU A 393 6.31 -23.02 -0.59
CA LEU A 393 7.03 -24.30 -0.45
C LEU A 393 7.93 -24.53 -1.66
N LEU A 394 7.41 -24.40 -2.88
CA LEU A 394 8.21 -24.58 -4.10
C LEU A 394 9.30 -23.51 -4.23
N LEU A 395 9.02 -22.27 -3.87
CA LEU A 395 9.99 -21.17 -3.89
C LEU A 395 11.09 -21.32 -2.83
N SER A 396 10.87 -22.14 -1.80
CA SER A 396 11.86 -22.45 -0.76
C SER A 396 12.83 -23.57 -1.12
N LEU A 397 12.53 -24.36 -2.16
CA LEU A 397 13.35 -25.52 -2.54
C LEU A 397 14.81 -25.17 -2.86
N PRO A 398 15.13 -24.10 -3.62
CA PRO A 398 16.53 -23.77 -3.89
C PRO A 398 17.32 -23.42 -2.63
N ALA A 399 16.69 -22.79 -1.64
CA ALA A 399 17.31 -22.51 -0.35
C ALA A 399 17.55 -23.80 0.45
N ALA A 400 16.60 -24.73 0.43
CA ALA A 400 16.74 -26.02 1.10
C ALA A 400 17.90 -26.84 0.52
N VAL A 401 18.06 -26.82 -0.80
CA VAL A 401 19.17 -27.47 -1.50
C VAL A 401 20.49 -26.75 -1.24
N GLY A 402 20.53 -25.41 -1.37
CA GLY A 402 21.75 -24.62 -1.19
C GLY A 402 22.33 -24.69 0.23
N HIS A 403 21.46 -24.74 1.24
CA HIS A 403 21.85 -24.80 2.65
C HIS A 403 21.83 -26.21 3.25
N GLY A 404 21.42 -27.23 2.47
CA GLY A 404 21.29 -28.62 2.95
C GLY A 404 20.32 -28.79 4.13
N SER A 405 19.25 -27.99 4.19
CA SER A 405 18.36 -27.90 5.36
C SER A 405 16.88 -27.97 4.97
N VAL A 406 16.06 -28.62 5.81
CA VAL A 406 14.60 -28.72 5.61
C VAL A 406 13.86 -27.49 6.17
N ILE A 407 14.53 -26.67 6.98
CA ILE A 407 13.94 -25.50 7.65
C ILE A 407 13.27 -24.53 6.64
N PRO A 408 13.88 -24.16 5.49
CA PRO A 408 13.24 -23.31 4.48
C PRO A 408 11.91 -23.86 3.96
N ILE A 409 11.80 -25.18 3.80
CA ILE A 409 10.59 -25.87 3.31
C ILE A 409 9.47 -25.75 4.33
N LEU A 410 9.76 -26.06 5.59
CA LEU A 410 8.79 -25.94 6.68
C LEU A 410 8.34 -24.49 6.86
N LEU A 411 9.27 -23.53 6.78
CA LEU A 411 8.99 -22.11 6.91
C LEU A 411 8.14 -21.60 5.75
N GLY A 412 8.46 -21.97 4.51
CA GLY A 412 7.66 -21.64 3.32
C GLY A 412 6.25 -22.21 3.42
N LEU A 413 6.11 -23.48 3.76
CA LEU A 413 4.81 -24.12 3.94
C LEU A 413 3.98 -23.44 5.03
N ALA A 414 4.56 -23.21 6.21
CA ALA A 414 3.88 -22.62 7.36
C ALA A 414 3.43 -21.17 7.08
N THR A 415 4.31 -20.33 6.55
CA THR A 415 4.00 -18.93 6.22
C THR A 415 2.96 -18.82 5.11
N GLY A 416 3.07 -19.67 4.07
CA GLY A 416 2.09 -19.74 2.98
C GLY A 416 0.70 -20.17 3.44
N ALA A 417 0.62 -21.27 4.19
CA ALA A 417 -0.64 -21.79 4.75
C ALA A 417 -1.28 -20.78 5.72
N ALA A 418 -0.50 -20.15 6.59
CA ALA A 418 -1.00 -19.12 7.51
C ALA A 418 -1.54 -17.90 6.74
N ALA A 419 -0.75 -17.33 5.82
CA ALA A 419 -1.13 -16.12 5.08
C ALA A 419 -2.40 -16.32 4.25
N THR A 420 -2.52 -17.47 3.58
CA THR A 420 -3.71 -17.84 2.79
C THR A 420 -4.94 -18.06 3.63
N SER A 421 -4.82 -18.80 4.73
CA SER A 421 -5.93 -19.09 5.65
C SER A 421 -6.46 -17.83 6.31
N ILE A 422 -5.56 -16.98 6.83
CA ILE A 422 -5.92 -15.70 7.44
C ILE A 422 -6.51 -14.75 6.39
N GLY A 423 -5.85 -14.62 5.23
CA GLY A 423 -6.30 -13.74 4.15
C GLY A 423 -7.68 -14.12 3.61
N ALA A 424 -7.92 -15.42 3.39
CA ALA A 424 -9.22 -15.93 2.94
C ALA A 424 -10.28 -15.78 4.02
N GLY A 425 -9.99 -16.17 5.26
CA GLY A 425 -10.94 -16.10 6.38
C GLY A 425 -11.40 -14.67 6.64
N LEU A 426 -10.46 -13.73 6.75
CA LEU A 426 -10.79 -12.31 6.92
C LEU A 426 -11.52 -11.74 5.70
N ALA A 427 -11.18 -12.14 4.48
CA ALA A 427 -11.91 -11.71 3.29
C ALA A 427 -13.37 -12.18 3.30
N ILE A 428 -13.65 -13.39 3.78
CA ILE A 428 -15.01 -13.94 3.89
C ILE A 428 -15.82 -13.17 4.94
N VAL A 429 -15.25 -12.98 6.14
CA VAL A 429 -15.94 -12.34 7.27
C VAL A 429 -16.20 -10.87 6.99
N THR A 430 -15.17 -10.14 6.55
CA THR A 430 -15.24 -8.67 6.42
C THR A 430 -15.87 -8.23 5.11
N ARG A 431 -15.98 -9.14 4.13
CA ARG A 431 -16.36 -8.84 2.74
C ARG A 431 -15.54 -7.68 2.15
N SER A 432 -14.31 -7.52 2.65
CA SER A 432 -13.35 -6.52 2.23
C SER A 432 -12.04 -7.21 1.95
N ALA A 433 -11.35 -6.81 0.90
CA ALA A 433 -10.00 -7.29 0.64
C ALA A 433 -8.90 -6.30 1.12
N VAL A 434 -9.32 -5.20 1.76
CA VAL A 434 -8.42 -4.26 2.46
C VAL A 434 -8.06 -4.82 3.83
N VAL A 435 -9.05 -5.26 4.61
CA VAL A 435 -8.85 -5.80 5.97
C VAL A 435 -7.84 -6.96 6.02
N PRO A 436 -7.99 -8.04 5.22
CA PRO A 436 -7.00 -9.13 5.21
C PRO A 436 -5.60 -8.64 4.85
N ARG A 437 -5.47 -7.68 3.92
CA ARG A 437 -4.17 -7.14 3.52
C ARG A 437 -3.50 -6.37 4.65
N LEU A 438 -4.26 -5.56 5.38
CA LEU A 438 -3.75 -4.83 6.54
C LEU A 438 -3.31 -5.78 7.65
N ALA A 439 -4.15 -6.75 8.01
CA ALA A 439 -3.82 -7.75 9.02
C ALA A 439 -2.56 -8.54 8.65
N LEU A 440 -2.47 -8.98 7.39
CA LEU A 440 -1.30 -9.71 6.91
C LEU A 440 -0.04 -8.83 6.82
N MET A 441 -0.15 -7.53 6.52
CA MET A 441 0.99 -6.60 6.60
C MET A 441 1.50 -6.43 8.04
N VAL A 442 0.60 -6.32 9.01
CA VAL A 442 0.98 -6.23 10.44
C VAL A 442 1.69 -7.51 10.88
N LEU A 443 1.14 -8.68 10.53
CA LEU A 443 1.77 -9.97 10.82
C LEU A 443 3.11 -10.13 10.12
N TRP A 444 3.23 -9.66 8.88
CA TRP A 444 4.49 -9.67 8.14
C TRP A 444 5.54 -8.78 8.78
N TYR A 445 5.17 -7.59 9.23
CA TYR A 445 6.10 -6.71 9.94
C TYR A 445 6.59 -7.35 11.24
N ALA A 446 5.67 -7.93 12.02
CA ALA A 446 6.03 -8.67 13.24
C ALA A 446 6.96 -9.85 12.95
N TYR A 447 6.71 -10.60 11.86
CA TYR A 447 7.55 -11.70 11.40
C TYR A 447 8.94 -11.23 10.91
N PHE A 448 9.00 -10.12 10.19
CA PHE A 448 10.26 -9.57 9.70
C PHE A 448 11.14 -9.01 10.83
N ALA A 449 10.52 -8.52 11.90
CA ALA A 449 11.22 -7.97 13.06
C ALA A 449 11.73 -9.03 14.06
N SER A 450 11.33 -10.30 13.91
CA SER A 450 11.66 -11.42 14.83
C SER A 450 12.72 -12.37 14.28
#